data_AF-A0AA42IHG8-F1
#
_entry.id   AF-A0AA42IHG8-F1
#
_cell.length_a   1.000
_cell.length_b   1.000
_cell.length_c   1.000
_cell.angle_alpha   90.00
_cell.angle_beta   90.00
_cell.angle_gamma   90.00
#
_symmetry.space_group_name_H-M   'P 1'
#
loop_
_entity.id
_entity.type
_entity.pdbx_description
1 polymer ?
#
loop_
_entity_poly.entity_id
_entity_poly.type
_entity_poly.pdbx_seq_one_letter_code
_entity_poly.pdbx_strand_id
1 'polypeptide(L)' 'MSEVAEMYQGMKDHKKRLRAKYGVACPECVRLLPKANPTILLPQQRCRIHGYRDSRPELTDQQYSDA' A
#
# COMPACT_ATOMS: atom_id res chain seq x y z
N MET A 1 17.22 22.28 -6.57
CA MET A 1 16.40 21.06 -6.39
C MET A 1 15.35 21.10 -7.48
N SER A 2 15.29 20.09 -8.36
CA SER A 2 14.40 20.10 -9.52
C SER A 2 12.94 19.92 -9.07
N GLU A 3 12.01 20.69 -9.64
CA GLU A 3 10.55 20.58 -9.39
C GLU A 3 10.04 19.13 -9.57
N VAL A 4 10.68 18.38 -10.45
CA VAL A 4 10.39 16.96 -10.69
C VAL A 4 10.67 16.10 -9.46
N ALA A 5 11.75 16.40 -8.71
CA ALA A 5 12.10 15.66 -7.50
C ALA A 5 11.06 15.88 -6.38
N GLU A 6 10.55 17.11 -6.25
CA GLU A 6 9.53 17.47 -5.27
C GLU A 6 8.18 16.82 -5.59
N MET A 7 7.80 16.77 -6.87
CA MET A 7 6.61 16.04 -7.33
C MET A 7 6.68 14.55 -6.94
N TYR A 8 7.83 13.89 -7.19
CA TYR A 8 8.00 12.48 -6.82
C TYR A 8 7.98 12.24 -5.31
N GLN A 9 8.44 13.20 -4.50
CA GLN A 9 8.32 13.13 -3.04
C GLN A 9 6.85 13.23 -2.61
N GLY A 10 6.10 14.20 -3.14
CA GLY A 10 4.67 14.35 -2.85
C GLY A 10 3.86 13.09 -3.17
N MET A 11 4.16 12.43 -4.30
CA MET A 11 3.53 11.14 -4.65
C MET A 11 3.87 10.01 -3.67
N LYS A 12 5.13 9.95 -3.18
CA LYS A 12 5.55 8.94 -2.20
C LYS A 12 4.86 9.15 -0.86
N ASP A 13 4.75 10.40 -0.43
CA ASP A 13 4.12 10.75 0.84
C ASP A 13 2.62 10.45 0.81
N HIS A 14 1.94 10.77 -0.28
CA HIS A 14 0.53 10.43 -0.46
C HIS A 14 0.31 8.90 -0.42
N LYS A 15 1.15 8.12 -1.13
CA LYS A 15 1.10 6.65 -1.04
C LYS A 15 1.38 6.13 0.38
N LYS A 16 2.23 6.81 1.16
CA LYS A 16 2.49 6.46 2.56
C LYS A 16 1.26 6.71 3.43
N ARG A 17 0.55 7.83 3.24
CA ARG A 17 -0.71 8.13 3.94
C ARG A 17 -1.81 7.14 3.59
N LEU A 18 -1.94 6.79 2.31
CA LEU A 18 -2.88 5.76 1.85
C LEU A 18 -2.63 4.41 2.54
N ARG A 19 -1.37 3.97 2.63
CA ARG A 19 -1.02 2.73 3.34
C ARG A 19 -1.27 2.81 4.84
N ALA A 20 -1.13 3.98 5.45
CA ALA A 20 -1.41 4.16 6.87
C ALA A 20 -2.92 4.08 7.17
N LYS A 21 -3.78 4.63 6.30
CA LYS A 21 -5.24 4.63 6.48
C LYS A 21 -5.92 3.33 6.02
N TYR A 22 -5.55 2.83 4.84
CA TYR A 22 -6.25 1.74 4.15
C TYR A 22 -5.38 0.50 3.93
N GLY A 23 -4.10 0.56 4.30
CA GLY A 23 -3.19 -0.56 4.14
C GLY A 23 -3.50 -1.68 5.13
N VAL A 24 -3.51 -2.92 4.64
CA VAL A 24 -3.71 -4.12 5.47
C VAL A 24 -2.51 -5.04 5.29
N ALA A 25 -2.13 -5.73 6.37
CA ALA A 25 -1.08 -6.73 6.32
C ALA A 25 -1.50 -7.91 5.45
N CYS A 26 -0.62 -8.35 4.54
CA CYS A 26 -0.86 -9.55 3.74
C CYS A 26 -1.11 -10.77 4.65
N PRO A 27 -2.27 -11.43 4.56
CA PRO A 27 -2.64 -12.54 5.46
C PRO A 27 -1.70 -13.74 5.31
N GLU A 28 -1.24 -14.03 4.08
CA GLU A 28 -0.27 -15.11 3.84
C GLU A 28 1.09 -14.79 4.44
N CYS A 29 1.55 -13.52 4.41
CA CYS A 29 2.79 -13.15 5.06
C CYS A 29 2.71 -13.34 6.58
N VAL A 30 1.58 -12.97 7.20
CA VAL A 30 1.37 -13.15 8.64
C VAL A 30 1.34 -14.64 9.02
N ARG A 31 0.73 -15.48 8.17
CA ARG A 31 0.62 -16.93 8.40
C ARG A 31 1.94 -17.67 8.20
N LEU A 32 2.66 -17.38 7.13
CA LEU A 32 3.87 -18.11 6.71
C LEU A 32 5.15 -17.57 7.34
N LEU A 33 5.20 -16.26 7.62
CA LEU A 33 6.40 -15.58 8.11
C LEU A 33 6.09 -14.76 9.37
N PRO A 34 5.70 -15.41 10.49
CA PRO A 34 5.28 -14.70 11.71
C PRO A 34 6.38 -13.83 12.35
N LYS A 35 7.66 -14.07 12.02
CA LYS A 35 8.79 -13.26 12.49
C LYS A 35 9.14 -12.09 11.56
N ALA A 36 8.59 -12.06 10.33
CA ALA A 36 8.89 -11.03 9.35
C ALA A 36 7.79 -9.96 9.35
N ASN A 37 8.16 -8.72 9.03
CA ASN A 37 7.17 -7.67 8.84
C ASN A 37 6.34 -7.98 7.58
N PRO A 38 5.00 -8.12 7.70
CA PRO A 38 4.17 -8.46 6.57
C PRO A 38 4.15 -7.31 5.55
N THR A 39 3.98 -7.64 4.27
CA THR A 39 3.80 -6.61 3.24
C THR A 39 2.48 -5.90 3.46
N ILE A 40 2.50 -4.57 3.61
CA ILE A 40 1.28 -3.75 3.65
C ILE A 40 0.74 -3.59 2.22
N LEU A 41 -0.46 -4.10 2.00
CA LEU A 41 -1.17 -4.07 0.73
C LEU A 41 -2.25 -3.00 0.75
N LEU A 42 -2.30 -2.21 -0.32
CA LEU A 42 -3.51 -1.49 -0.68
C LEU A 42 -4.49 -2.47 -1.38
N PRO A 43 -5.79 -2.13 -1.44
CA PRO A 43 -6.76 -2.88 -2.23
C PRO A 43 -6.25 -3.17 -3.65
N GLN A 44 -6.54 -4.36 -4.17
CA GLN A 44 -6.02 -4.93 -5.43
C GLN A 44 -4.51 -5.08 -5.56
N GLN A 45 -3.71 -4.61 -4.60
CA GLN A 45 -2.26 -4.73 -4.66
C GLN A 45 -1.86 -6.20 -4.46
N ARG A 46 -0.84 -6.63 -5.20
CA ARG A 46 -0.25 -7.96 -5.05
C ARG A 46 0.92 -7.92 -4.07
N CYS A 47 0.95 -8.89 -3.16
CA CYS A 47 2.10 -9.16 -2.32
C CYS A 47 3.28 -9.63 -3.20
N ARG A 48 4.45 -9.02 -2.99
CA ARG A 48 5.67 -9.38 -3.71
C ARG A 48 6.26 -10.73 -3.30
N ILE A 49 5.96 -11.21 -2.09
CA ILE A 49 6.55 -12.42 -1.53
C ILE A 49 5.77 -13.66 -1.97
N HIS A 50 4.45 -13.67 -1.74
CA HIS A 50 3.60 -14.84 -1.98
C HIS A 50 2.67 -14.69 -3.19
N GLY A 51 2.66 -13.53 -3.85
CA GLY A 51 1.77 -13.27 -4.99
C GLY A 51 0.30 -13.08 -4.63
N TYR A 52 -0.07 -13.16 -3.33
CA TYR A 52 -1.42 -12.92 -2.83
C TYR A 52 -1.94 -11.57 -3.33
N ARG A 53 -3.11 -11.59 -3.97
CA ARG A 53 -3.80 -10.38 -4.43
C ARG A 53 -4.87 -10.03 -3.41
N ASP A 54 -4.82 -8.81 -2.92
CA ASP A 54 -5.87 -8.29 -2.06
C ASP A 54 -7.20 -8.27 -2.84
N SER A 55 -8.22 -8.95 -2.31
CA SER A 55 -9.55 -9.06 -2.93
C SER A 55 -10.46 -7.88 -2.60
N ARG A 56 -10.01 -6.91 -1.80
CA ARG A 56 -10.78 -5.70 -1.49
C ARG A 56 -11.02 -4.88 -2.76
N PRO A 57 -12.21 -4.25 -2.89
CA PRO A 57 -12.52 -3.39 -4.02
C PRO A 57 -11.54 -2.22 -4.09
N GLU A 58 -11.31 -1.70 -5.30
CA GLU A 58 -10.46 -0.53 -5.51
C GLU A 58 -10.94 0.65 -4.66
N LEU A 59 -9.99 1.43 -4.14
CA LEU A 59 -10.34 2.67 -3.46
C LEU A 59 -11.09 3.56 -4.44
N THR A 60 -12.18 4.15 -3.98
CA THR A 60 -12.87 5.20 -4.73
C THR A 60 -11.97 6.44 -4.85
N ASP A 61 -12.17 7.25 -5.89
CA ASP A 61 -11.40 8.50 -6.11
C ASP A 61 -11.49 9.44 -4.90
N GLN A 62 -12.61 9.40 -4.19
CA GLN A 62 -12.83 10.15 -2.95
C GLN A 62 -11.92 9.66 -1.82
N GLN A 63 -11.89 8.35 -1.59
CA GLN A 63 -10.99 7.74 -0.59
C GLN A 63 -9.52 7.91 -0.94
N TYR A 64 -9.17 7.95 -2.23
CA TYR A 64 -7.83 8.26 -2.69
C TYR A 64 -7.47 9.71 -2.37
N SER A 65 -8.36 10.66 -2.69
CA SER A 65 -8.15 12.09 -2.45
C SER A 65 -8.11 12.47 -0.96
N ASP A 66 -8.85 11.76 -0.12
CA ASP A 66 -8.93 12.00 1.33
C ASP A 66 -7.66 11.60 2.11
N ALA A 67 -6.66 10.99 1.47
CA ALA A 67 -5.47 10.43 2.13
C ALA A 67 -4.29 11.40 2.31
#